data_AF-A0A381JB41-F1
#
_entry.id   AF-A0A381JB41-F1
#
_cell.length_a   1.000
_cell.length_b   1.000
_cell.length_c   1.000
_cell.angle_alpha   90.00
_cell.angle_beta   90.00
_cell.angle_gamma   90.00
#
_symmetry.space_group_name_H-M   'P 1'
#
loop_
_entity.id
_entity.type
_entity.pdbx_description
1 polymer ?
#
loop_
_entity_poly.entity_id
_entity_poly.type
_entity_poly.pdbx_seq_one_letter_code
_entity_poly.pdbx_strand_id
1 'polypeptide(L)'
;MKNKKVTLKSVIIILLLIFSLYTIITQQLTMGKIKKDIYKQEKELELVKEKNQKLKDEFELSNTGLYKEKQVRERLGYVKSGETPVIDSKSE
;
A
#
# COMPACT_ATOMS: atom_id res chain seq x y z
N MET A 1 65.94 -4.02 -8.74
CA MET A 1 64.55 -4.30 -8.31
C MET A 1 64.54 -4.58 -6.82
N LYS A 2 63.83 -3.78 -6.00
CA LYS A 2 63.74 -3.99 -4.55
C LYS A 2 62.78 -5.16 -4.26
N ASN A 3 63.32 -6.27 -3.78
CA ASN A 3 62.54 -7.43 -3.34
C ASN A 3 61.75 -7.05 -2.08
N LYS A 4 60.50 -6.58 -2.24
CA LYS A 4 59.61 -6.31 -1.12
C LYS A 4 59.25 -7.65 -0.47
N LYS A 5 59.77 -7.90 0.72
CA LYS A 5 59.34 -9.05 1.54
C LYS A 5 57.91 -8.78 2.00
N VAL A 6 56.97 -9.56 1.47
CA VAL A 6 55.57 -9.51 1.91
C VAL A 6 55.52 -10.05 3.33
N THR A 7 55.11 -9.21 4.28
CA THR A 7 54.92 -9.62 5.68
C THR A 7 53.50 -10.12 5.89
N LEU A 8 53.30 -11.03 6.84
CA LEU A 8 51.97 -11.59 7.16
C LEU A 8 50.92 -10.50 7.44
N LYS A 9 51.32 -9.40 8.10
CA LYS A 9 50.47 -8.22 8.33
C LYS A 9 49.98 -7.60 7.01
N SER A 10 50.84 -7.50 6.00
CA SER A 10 50.46 -6.96 4.69
C SER A 10 49.46 -7.86 3.96
N VAL A 11 49.58 -9.19 4.11
CA VAL A 11 48.63 -10.15 3.53
C VAL A 11 47.26 -9.99 4.17
N ILE A 12 47.19 -9.89 5.50
CA ILE A 12 45.93 -9.71 6.24
C ILE A 12 45.23 -8.41 5.82
N ILE A 13 45.97 -7.31 5.68
CA ILE A 13 45.42 -6.02 5.23
C ILE A 13 44.85 -6.13 3.81
N ILE A 14 45.57 -6.78 2.89
CA ILE A 14 45.09 -6.98 1.52
C ILE A 14 43.82 -7.82 1.50
N LEU A 15 43.75 -8.86 2.34
CA LEU A 15 42.59 -9.75 2.42
C LEU A 15 41.35 -9.02 2.96
N LEU A 16 41.53 -8.17 3.97
CA LEU A 16 40.48 -7.29 4.48
C LEU A 16 40.00 -6.28 3.43
N LEU A 17 40.92 -5.70 2.66
CA LEU A 17 40.56 -4.78 1.57
C LEU A 17 39.74 -5.49 0.49
N ILE A 18 40.14 -6.68 0.06
CA ILE A 18 39.40 -7.48 -0.93
C ILE A 18 38.00 -7.83 -0.40
N PHE A 19 37.91 -8.27 0.86
CA PHE A 19 36.63 -8.59 1.49
C PHE A 19 35.71 -7.36 1.59
N SER A 20 36.26 -6.21 1.97
CA SER A 20 35.51 -4.95 2.05
C SER A 20 35.01 -4.48 0.68
N LEU A 21 35.83 -4.59 -0.36
CA LEU A 21 35.42 -4.24 -1.72
C LEU A 21 34.30 -5.16 -2.22
N TYR A 22 34.39 -6.46 -1.94
CA TYR A 22 33.36 -7.43 -2.30
C TYR A 22 32.01 -7.13 -1.61
N THR A 23 32.04 -6.80 -0.32
CA THR A 23 30.82 -6.45 0.44
C THR A 23 30.17 -5.17 -0.06
N ILE A 24 30.95 -4.14 -0.41
CA ILE A 24 30.42 -2.89 -0.97
C ILE A 24 29.72 -3.13 -2.32
N ILE A 25 30.34 -3.91 -3.21
CA ILE A 25 29.76 -4.20 -4.55
C ILE A 25 28.43 -4.95 -4.41
N THR A 26 28.37 -5.97 -3.56
CA THR A 26 27.16 -6.77 -3.34
C THR A 26 26.05 -5.96 -2.65
N GLN A 27 26.39 -5.05 -1.74
CA GLN A 27 25.44 -4.12 -1.14
C GLN A 27 24.83 -3.16 -2.15
N GLN A 28 25.62 -2.61 -3.08
CA GLN A 28 25.12 -1.67 -4.09
C GLN A 28 24.09 -2.32 -5.03
N LEU A 29 24.29 -3.59 -5.41
CA LEU A 29 23.31 -4.35 -6.21
C LEU A 29 22.00 -4.59 -5.44
N THR A 30 22.11 -4.88 -4.15
CA THR A 30 20.95 -5.12 -3.28
C THR A 30 20.15 -3.85 -3.07
N MET A 31 20.84 -2.72 -2.88
CA MET A 31 20.22 -1.40 -2.73
C MET A 31 19.40 -0.99 -3.96
N GLY A 32 19.86 -1.35 -5.16
CA GLY A 32 19.10 -1.12 -6.40
C GLY A 32 17.77 -1.88 -6.44
N LYS A 33 17.76 -3.14 -5.98
CA LYS A 33 16.53 -3.95 -5.89
C LYS A 33 15.56 -3.41 -4.84
N ILE A 34 16.08 -3.08 -3.65
CA ILE A 34 15.27 -2.52 -2.56
C ILE A 34 14.55 -1.24 -3.00
N LYS A 35 15.26 -0.32 -3.68
CA LYS A 35 14.63 0.92 -4.20
C LYS A 35 13.52 0.63 -5.21
N LYS A 36 13.71 -0.37 -6.07
CA LYS A 36 12.70 -0.77 -7.07
C LYS A 36 11.46 -1.38 -6.39
N ASP A 37 11.67 -2.19 -5.36
CA ASP A 37 10.58 -2.81 -4.61
C ASP A 37 9.80 -1.77 -3.80
N ILE A 38 10.49 -0.81 -3.17
CA ILE A 38 9.86 0.33 -2.49
C ILE A 38 8.98 1.13 -3.47
N TYR A 39 9.52 1.49 -4.64
CA TYR A 39 8.74 2.24 -5.64
C TYR A 39 7.50 1.47 -6.12
N LYS A 40 7.62 0.16 -6.30
CA LYS A 40 6.49 -0.70 -6.68
C LYS A 40 5.43 -0.74 -5.57
N GLN A 41 5.86 -0.91 -4.33
CA GLN A 41 4.96 -0.94 -3.17
C GLN A 41 4.29 0.41 -2.91
N GLU A 42 5.00 1.52 -3.05
CA GLU A 42 4.42 2.87 -2.94
C GLU A 42 3.35 3.09 -4.01
N LYS A 43 3.61 2.68 -5.26
CA LYS A 43 2.64 2.80 -6.34
C LYS A 43 1.40 1.93 -6.12
N GLU A 44 1.58 0.70 -5.64
CA GLU A 44 0.45 -0.17 -5.27
C GLU A 44 -0.36 0.43 -4.10
N LEU A 45 0.32 1.01 -3.12
CA LEU A 45 -0.31 1.66 -1.96
C LEU A 45 -1.09 2.91 -2.37
N GLU A 46 -0.54 3.72 -3.28
CA GLU A 46 -1.23 4.89 -3.86
C GLU A 46 -2.49 4.48 -4.61
N LEU A 47 -2.41 3.46 -5.47
CA LEU A 47 -3.57 2.94 -6.21
C LEU A 47 -4.65 2.39 -5.28
N VAL A 48 -4.27 1.69 -4.21
CA VAL A 48 -5.23 1.16 -3.22
C VAL A 48 -5.87 2.29 -2.43
N LYS A 49 -5.11 3.32 -2.03
CA LYS A 49 -5.65 4.51 -1.36
C LYS A 49 -6.62 5.27 -2.25
N GLU A 50 -6.27 5.49 -3.52
CA GLU A 50 -7.13 6.19 -4.48
C GLU A 50 -8.45 5.43 -4.69
N LYS A 51 -8.38 4.10 -4.85
CA LYS A 51 -9.58 3.25 -4.94
C LYS A 51 -10.42 3.31 -3.67
N ASN A 52 -9.80 3.27 -2.50
CA ASN A 52 -10.51 3.35 -1.23
C ASN A 52 -11.21 4.70 -1.06
N GLN A 53 -10.53 5.79 -1.40
CA GLN A 53 -11.10 7.13 -1.36
C GLN A 53 -12.27 7.26 -2.33
N LYS A 54 -12.11 6.78 -3.57
CA LYS A 54 -13.21 6.78 -4.55
C LYS A 54 -14.42 5.98 -4.08
N LEU A 55 -14.21 4.78 -3.53
CA LEU A 55 -15.30 3.97 -2.97
C LEU A 55 -15.97 4.67 -1.78
N LYS A 56 -15.20 5.37 -0.96
CA LYS A 56 -15.71 6.14 0.17
C LYS A 56 -16.52 7.34 -0.33
N ASP A 57 -16.04 8.05 -1.34
CA ASP A 57 -16.76 9.18 -1.94
C ASP A 57 -18.05 8.70 -2.64
N GLU A 58 -18.02 7.57 -3.33
CA GLU A 58 -19.21 6.92 -3.90
C GLU A 58 -20.20 6.45 -2.81
N PHE A 59 -19.68 5.86 -1.74
CA PHE A 59 -20.49 5.44 -0.60
C PHE A 59 -21.10 6.64 0.15
N GLU A 60 -20.34 7.71 0.35
CA GLU A 60 -20.79 8.95 0.98
C GLU A 60 -21.79 9.70 0.09
N LEU A 61 -21.56 9.73 -1.23
CA LEU A 61 -22.52 10.24 -2.21
C LEU A 61 -23.83 9.44 -2.18
N SER A 62 -23.73 8.10 -2.12
CA SER A 62 -24.88 7.20 -1.96
C SER A 62 -25.54 7.29 -0.58
N ASN A 63 -24.82 7.76 0.45
CA ASN A 63 -25.30 7.94 1.83
C ASN A 63 -25.68 9.37 2.18
N THR A 64 -25.62 10.32 1.24
CA THR A 64 -26.16 11.67 1.46
C THR A 64 -27.57 11.53 2.04
N GLY A 65 -27.76 12.11 3.23
CA GLY A 65 -28.62 11.56 4.30
C GLY A 65 -30.07 11.20 3.97
N LEU A 66 -30.60 11.66 2.84
CA LEU A 66 -31.94 11.34 2.33
C LEU A 66 -32.11 9.85 2.00
N TYR A 67 -31.11 9.18 1.41
CA TYR A 67 -31.22 7.76 1.06
C TYR A 67 -31.10 6.86 2.29
N LYS A 68 -30.23 7.23 3.23
CA LYS A 68 -30.05 6.55 4.52
C LYS A 68 -31.28 6.70 5.40
N GLU A 69 -31.86 7.91 5.47
CA GLU A 69 -33.11 8.17 6.17
C GLU A 69 -34.27 7.37 5.54
N LYS A 70 -34.37 7.33 4.21
CA LYS A 70 -35.38 6.53 3.51
C LYS A 70 -35.23 5.03 3.80
N GLN A 71 -34.02 4.47 3.68
CA GLN A 71 -33.79 3.05 4.01
C GLN A 71 -34.03 2.73 5.49
N VAL A 72 -33.65 3.62 6.42
CA VAL A 72 -33.93 3.43 7.84
C VAL A 72 -35.44 3.51 8.12
N ARG A 73 -36.18 4.42 7.47
CA ARG A 73 -37.64 4.49 7.57
C ARG A 73 -38.32 3.23 7.01
N GLU A 74 -37.86 2.74 5.86
CA GLU A 74 -38.36 1.51 5.25
C GLU A 74 -38.09 0.28 6.13
N ARG A 75 -36.91 0.20 6.77
CA ARG A 75 -36.57 -0.91 7.68
C ARG A 75 -37.22 -0.81 9.07
N LEU A 76 -37.47 0.41 9.56
CA LEU A 76 -38.10 0.65 10.87
C LEU A 76 -39.63 0.79 10.80
N GLY A 77 -40.24 0.75 9.61
CA GLY A 77 -41.69 0.88 9.42
C GLY A 77 -42.26 2.26 9.78
N TYR A 78 -41.43 3.29 9.92
CA TYR A 78 -41.88 4.64 10.27
C TYR A 78 -42.31 5.42 9.03
N VAL A 79 -43.62 5.70 8.92
CA VAL A 79 -44.21 6.57 7.91
C VAL A 79 -44.32 7.99 8.48
N LYS A 80 -43.93 9.02 7.71
CA LYS A 80 -44.09 10.42 8.11
C LYS A 80 -45.58 10.77 8.09
N SER A 81 -46.07 11.55 9.06
CA SER A 81 -47.48 11.98 9.08
C SER A 81 -47.82 12.72 7.77
N GLY A 82 -48.61 12.06 6.90
CA GLY A 82 -49.08 12.61 5.62
C GLY A 82 -48.74 11.82 4.35
N GLU A 83 -48.02 10.69 4.41
CA GLU A 83 -47.67 9.89 3.22
C GLU A 83 -48.37 8.51 3.19
N THR A 84 -48.91 8.10 2.04
CA THR A 84 -49.54 6.79 1.83
C THR A 84 -48.48 5.74 1.47
N PRO A 85 -48.31 4.64 2.24
CA PRO A 85 -47.32 3.62 1.92
C PRO A 85 -47.72 2.84 0.67
N VAL A 86 -46.83 2.75 -0.32
CA VAL A 86 -46.98 1.85 -1.46
C VAL A 86 -46.38 0.51 -1.07
N ILE A 87 -47.24 -0.43 -0.66
CA ILE A 87 -46.86 -1.82 -0.48
C ILE A 87 -46.85 -2.45 -1.89
N ASP A 88 -45.67 -2.80 -2.39
CA ASP A 88 -45.54 -3.53 -3.65
C ASP A 88 -46.01 -4.97 -3.42
N SER A 89 -47.29 -5.22 -3.68
CA SER A 89 -47.87 -6.56 -3.70
C SER A 89 -47.46 -7.26 -4.98
N LYS A 90 -46.24 -7.81 -5.02
CA LYS A 90 -45.89 -8.88 -5.97
C LYS A 90 -45.07 -9.96 -5.28
N SER A 91 -45.80 -10.88 -4.66
CA SER A 91 -45.37 -12.25 -4.46
C SER A 91 -46.48 -13.16 -4.99
N GLU A 92 -46.39 -13.49 -6.29
CA GLU A 92 -46.95 -14.71 -6.89
C GLU A 92 -45.82 -15.39 -7.67
#